data_AF-A0A838PT41-F1
#
_entry.id   AF-A0A838PT41-F1
#
_cell.length_a   1.000
_cell.length_b   1.000
_cell.length_c   1.000
_cell.angle_alpha   90.00
_cell.angle_beta   90.00
_cell.angle_gamma   90.00
#
_symmetry.space_group_name_H-M   'P 1'
#
loop_
_entity.id
_entity.type
_entity.pdbx_description
1 polymer ?
#
loop_
_entity_poly.entity_id
_entity_poly.type
_entity_poly.pdbx_seq_one_letter_code
_entity_poly.pdbx_strand_id
1 'polypeptide(L)' 'MSQADYIWMNGDFVPWDEAQVHVLTHALHYGTGVFEGIRAYETERGPAIFRHHEHLERL' A
#
# COMPACT_ATOMS: atom_id res chain seq x y z
N MET A 1 1.40 -14.51 -8.77
CA MET A 1 1.48 -13.08 -8.38
C MET A 1 2.91 -12.65 -8.57
N SER A 2 3.14 -11.55 -9.29
CA SER A 2 4.46 -10.92 -9.37
C SER A 2 4.70 -10.08 -8.11
N GLN A 3 5.94 -10.02 -7.65
CA GLN A 3 6.34 -9.06 -6.61
C GLN A 3 6.31 -7.64 -7.19
N ALA A 4 6.06 -6.65 -6.34
CA ALA A 4 6.28 -5.25 -6.72
C ALA A 4 7.78 -4.94 -6.67
N ASP A 5 8.23 -3.93 -7.42
CA ASP A 5 9.64 -3.51 -7.39
C ASP A 5 9.97 -2.72 -6.11
N TYR A 6 9.04 -1.86 -5.68
CA TYR A 6 9.20 -0.96 -4.52
C TYR A 6 7.95 -0.91 -3.66
N ILE A 7 8.15 -0.66 -2.37
CA ILE A 7 7.12 -0.36 -1.37
C ILE A 7 7.40 1.00 -0.75
N TRP A 8 6.37 1.82 -0.58
CA TRP A 8 6.47 3.03 0.21
C TRP A 8 6.33 2.67 1.70
N MET A 9 7.37 2.92 2.49
CA MET A 9 7.43 2.57 3.91
C MET A 9 7.92 3.76 4.72
N ASN A 10 7.03 4.34 5.52
CA ASN A 10 7.33 5.40 6.49
C ASN A 10 8.05 6.64 5.94
N GLY A 11 7.71 7.07 4.72
CA GLY A 11 8.27 8.28 4.10
C GLY A 11 9.09 8.02 2.84
N ASP A 12 9.66 6.82 2.71
CA ASP A 12 10.62 6.49 1.66
C ASP A 12 10.21 5.26 0.85
N PHE A 13 10.73 5.14 -0.38
CA PHE A 13 10.61 3.92 -1.18
C PHE A 13 11.75 2.95 -0.84
N VAL A 14 11.39 1.71 -0.52
CA VAL A 14 12.33 0.61 -0.26
C VAL A 14 12.08 -0.53 -1.25
N PRO A 15 13.11 -1.33 -1.60
CA PRO A 15 12.93 -2.60 -2.31
C PRO A 15 11.95 -3.53 -1.59
N TRP A 16 11.23 -4.35 -2.34
CA TRP A 16 10.21 -5.26 -1.79
C TRP A 16 10.70 -6.14 -0.63
N ASP A 17 11.93 -6.66 -0.71
CA ASP A 17 12.52 -7.55 0.28
C ASP A 17 12.94 -6.85 1.58
N GLU A 18 13.14 -5.53 1.52
CA GLU A 18 13.46 -4.68 2.68
C GLU A 18 12.21 -4.18 3.44
N ALA A 19 11.03 -4.27 2.84
CA ALA A 19 9.75 -3.85 3.45
C ALA A 19 9.27 -4.82 4.55
N GLN A 20 10.02 -4.90 5.66
CA GLN A 20 9.82 -5.86 6.74
C GLN A 20 9.39 -5.19 8.05
N VAL A 21 8.57 -5.90 8.83
CA VAL A 21 8.20 -5.52 10.20
C VAL A 21 8.66 -6.60 11.18
N HIS A 22 8.95 -6.22 12.43
CA HIS A 22 9.31 -7.19 13.46
C HIS A 22 8.15 -8.15 13.73
N VAL A 23 8.44 -9.43 13.99
CA VAL A 23 7.39 -10.44 14.21
C VAL A 23 6.47 -10.08 15.37
N LEU A 24 6.98 -9.45 16.42
CA LEU A 24 6.19 -8.97 17.58
C LEU A 24 5.33 -7.72 17.29
N THR A 25 5.17 -7.30 16.03
CA THR A 25 4.30 -6.18 15.69
C THR A 25 2.88 -6.45 16.16
N HIS A 26 2.30 -5.50 16.90
CA HIS A 26 0.99 -5.64 17.53
C HIS A 26 -0.12 -5.97 16.51
N ALA A 27 -0.10 -5.35 15.33
CA ALA A 27 -1.07 -5.61 14.27
C ALA A 27 -1.06 -7.07 13.79
N LEU A 28 0.08 -7.76 13.83
CA LEU A 28 0.20 -9.16 13.44
C LEU A 28 -0.42 -10.12 14.47
N HIS A 29 -0.46 -9.72 15.74
CA HIS A 29 -0.96 -10.53 16.84
C HIS A 29 -2.41 -10.23 17.20
N TYR A 30 -2.83 -8.98 17.02
CA TYR A 30 -4.10 -8.48 17.56
C TYR A 30 -4.97 -7.76 16.53
N GLY A 31 -4.60 -7.77 15.25
CA GLY A 31 -5.44 -7.26 14.17
C GLY A 31 -5.68 -5.75 14.19
N THR A 32 -4.79 -4.97 14.82
CA THR A 32 -4.93 -3.50 14.95
C THR A 32 -4.48 -2.72 13.70
N GLY A 33 -4.25 -3.38 12.57
CA GLY A 33 -3.92 -2.72 11.31
C GLY A 33 -5.16 -2.31 10.54
N VAL A 34 -5.10 -1.15 9.88
CA VAL A 34 -6.08 -0.72 8.87
C VAL A 34 -5.43 -0.77 7.49
N PHE A 35 -6.23 -0.96 6.44
CA PHE A 35 -5.73 -1.00 5.07
C PHE A 35 -6.76 -0.44 4.11
N GLU A 36 -6.30 -0.07 2.92
CA GLU A 36 -7.15 0.37 1.82
C GLU A 36 -6.92 -0.45 0.56
N GLY A 37 -7.95 -0.48 -0.30
CA GLY A 37 -7.91 -1.16 -1.59
C GLY A 37 -8.15 -0.15 -2.70
N ILE A 38 -7.09 0.32 -3.34
CA ILE A 38 -7.16 1.33 -4.41
C ILE A 38 -6.83 0.67 -5.75
N ARG A 39 -7.55 1.05 -6.81
CA ARG A 39 -7.28 0.59 -8.18
C ARG A 39 -6.87 1.75 -9.08
N ALA A 40 -5.89 1.49 -9.93
CA ALA A 40 -5.55 2.30 -11.08
C ALA A 40 -6.04 1.61 -12.35
N TYR A 41 -6.55 2.39 -13.31
CA TYR A 41 -7.01 1.90 -14.61
C TYR A 41 -6.28 2.64 -15.71
N GLU A 42 -5.92 1.93 -16.78
CA GLU A 42 -5.33 2.54 -17.98
C GLU A 42 -6.34 3.46 -18.68
N THR A 43 -5.88 4.61 -19.15
CA THR A 43 -6.69 5.57 -19.92
C THR A 43 -5.87 6.15 -21.07
N GLU A 44 -6.48 6.86 -22.00
CA GLU A 44 -5.77 7.53 -23.10
C GLU A 44 -4.71 8.56 -22.63
N ARG A 45 -4.74 8.96 -21.35
CA ARG A 45 -3.79 9.91 -20.73
C ARG A 45 -2.86 9.23 -19.72
N GLY A 46 -2.78 7.91 -19.73
CA GLY A 46 -2.04 7.10 -18.76
C GLY A 46 -2.92 6.60 -17.59
N PRO A 47 -2.31 5.93 -16.60
CA PRO A 47 -3.02 5.35 -15.47
C PRO A 47 -3.76 6.40 -14.61
N ALA A 48 -5.02 6.13 -14.31
CA ALA A 48 -5.85 6.96 -13.44
C ALA A 48 -6.26 6.22 -12.18
N ILE A 49 -6.03 6.83 -11.02
CA ILE A 49 -6.45 6.30 -9.72
C ILE A 49 -7.93 6.62 -9.51
N PHE A 50 -8.76 5.59 -9.30
CA PHE A 50 -10.19 5.78 -9.12
C PHE A 50 -10.51 6.25 -7.69
N ARG A 51 -11.19 7.40 -7.55
CA ARG A 51 -11.69 7.96 -6.27
C ARG A 51 -10.61 8.07 -5.18
N HIS A 52 -9.42 8.54 -5.57
CA HIS A 52 -8.25 8.56 -4.70
C HIS A 52 -8.50 9.27 -3.38
N HIS A 53 -9.14 10.45 -3.41
CA HIS A 53 -9.38 11.25 -2.23
C HIS A 53 -10.29 10.53 -1.22
N GLU A 54 -11.39 9.93 -1.69
CA GLU A 54 -12.32 9.24 -0.79
C GLU A 54 -11.75 7.95 -0.20
N HIS A 55 -10.82 7.29 -0.90
CA HIS A 55 -10.06 6.19 -0.31
C HIS A 55 -9.11 6.69 0.80
N LEU A 56 -8.46 7.84 0.62
CA LEU A 56 -7.60 8.43 1.65
C LEU A 56 -8.38 8.96 2.85
N GLU A 57 -9.58 9.50 2.66
CA GLU A 57 -10.43 9.95 3.77
C GLU A 57 -10.97 8.80 4.63
N ARG A 58 -11.14 7.60 4.03
CA ARG A 58 -11.62 6.41 4.75
C ARG A 58 -10.51 5.68 5.52
N LEU A 59 -9.26 5.79 5.05
CA LEU A 59 -8.09 5.19 5.69
C LEU A 59 -7.82 5.82 7.07
#